data_AF-A0A251XC56-F1
#
_entry.id   AF-A0A251XC56-F1
#
_cell.length_a   1.000
_cell.length_b   1.000
_cell.length_c   1.000
_cell.angle_alpha   90.00
_cell.angle_beta   90.00
_cell.angle_gamma   90.00
#
_symmetry.space_group_name_H-M   'P 1'
#
loop_
_entity.id
_entity.type
_entity.pdbx_description
1 polymer ?
#
loop_
_entity_poly.entity_id
_entity_poly.type
_entity_poly.pdbx_seq_one_letter_code
_entity_poly.pdbx_strand_id
1 'polypeptide(L)' 'MVLARDAVYLLADAITRANSSNPADIRKALAETKGFQGITGEITFDELGNPIKPVIIMRMFQGKASYYQSLLPPDFIITE' A
#
# COMPACT_ATOMS: atom_id res chain seq x y z
N MET A 1 -11.03 -4.82 -7.67
CA MET A 1 -11.43 -4.95 -6.25
C MET A 1 -10.32 -5.47 -5.32
N VAL A 2 -9.08 -5.68 -5.81
CA VAL A 2 -7.99 -6.26 -5.00
C VAL A 2 -7.49 -5.30 -3.90
N LEU A 3 -7.35 -4.00 -4.20
CA LEU A 3 -6.94 -2.99 -3.21
C LEU A 3 -7.94 -2.85 -2.04
N ALA A 4 -9.24 -2.91 -2.34
CA ALA A 4 -10.27 -2.86 -1.31
C ALA A 4 -10.21 -4.08 -0.38
N ARG A 5 -9.85 -5.25 -0.91
CA ARG A 5 -9.67 -6.48 -0.13
C ARG A 5 -8.49 -6.35 0.84
N ASP A 6 -7.36 -5.85 0.35
CA ASP A 6 -6.19 -5.57 1.19
C ASP A 6 -6.51 -4.57 2.30
N ALA A 7 -7.27 -3.52 1.99
CA ALA A 7 -7.67 -2.52 2.98
C ALA A 7 -8.52 -3.12 4.11
N VAL A 8 -9.46 -4.01 3.79
CA VAL A 8 -10.30 -4.67 4.80
C VAL A 8 -9.48 -5.59 5.70
N TYR A 9 -8.58 -6.40 5.13
CA TYR A 9 -7.73 -7.27 5.93
C TYR A 9 -6.73 -6.51 6.79
N LEU A 10 -6.14 -5.45 6.24
CA LEU A 10 -5.26 -4.55 6.98
C LEU A 10 -5.99 -3.91 8.17
N LEU A 11 -7.23 -3.44 7.96
CA LEU A 11 -8.04 -2.87 9.04
C LEU A 11 -8.36 -3.92 10.10
N ALA A 12 -8.76 -5.13 9.70
CA ALA A 12 -9.06 -6.21 10.63
C ALA A 12 -7.83 -6.61 11.48
N ASP A 13 -6.66 -6.69 10.86
CA ASP A 13 -5.38 -6.92 11.53
C ASP A 13 -5.06 -5.81 12.55
N ALA A 14 -5.19 -4.54 12.15
CA ALA A 14 -4.95 -3.40 13.04
C ALA A 14 -5.93 -3.38 14.23
N ILE A 15 -7.21 -3.68 14.02
CA ILE A 15 -8.20 -3.81 15.11
C ILE A 15 -7.79 -4.93 16.07
N THR A 16 -7.33 -6.06 15.54
CA THR A 16 -6.90 -7.20 16.35
C THR A 16 -5.66 -6.86 17.17
N ARG A 17 -4.67 -6.18 16.57
CA ARG A 17 -3.46 -5.71 17.26
C ARG A 17 -3.74 -4.62 18.29
N ALA A 18 -4.65 -3.70 18.00
CA ALA A 18 -5.08 -2.64 18.92
C ALA A 18 -5.81 -3.21 20.14
N ASN A 19 -6.44 -4.39 20.00
CA ASN A 19 -7.25 -5.03 21.04
C ASN A 19 -8.24 -4.06 21.71
N SER A 20 -8.83 -3.19 20.90
CA SER A 20 -9.64 -2.05 21.33
C SER A 20 -10.64 -1.68 20.23
N SER A 21 -11.81 -1.19 20.63
CA SER A 21 -12.80 -0.60 19.73
C SER A 21 -12.65 0.93 19.64
N ASN A 22 -11.69 1.52 20.35
CA ASN A 22 -11.44 2.96 20.30
C ASN A 22 -10.76 3.34 18.95
N PRO A 23 -11.32 4.29 18.19
CA PRO A 23 -10.74 4.75 16.93
C PRO A 23 -9.29 5.25 17.04
N ALA A 24 -8.90 5.82 18.19
CA ALA A 24 -7.53 6.31 18.40
C ALA A 24 -6.52 5.16 18.47
N ASP A 25 -6.87 4.07 19.16
CA ASP A 25 -6.01 2.89 19.31
C ASP A 25 -5.85 2.17 17.96
N ILE A 26 -6.94 2.05 17.20
CA ILE A 26 -6.92 1.45 15.86
C ILE A 26 -6.07 2.29 14.90
N ARG A 27 -6.20 3.63 14.93
CA ARG A 27 -5.36 4.53 14.11
C ARG A 27 -3.88 4.36 14.45
N LYS A 28 -3.54 4.26 15.73
CA LYS A 28 -2.16 4.02 16.17
C LYS A 28 -1.64 2.68 15.63
N ALA A 29 -2.42 1.60 15.76
CA ALA A 29 -2.05 0.29 15.23
C ALA A 29 -1.88 0.30 13.70
N LEU A 30 -2.72 1.04 12.98
CA LEU A 30 -2.56 1.25 11.54
C LEU A 30 -1.24 1.94 11.21
N ALA A 31 -0.91 3.04 11.88
CA ALA A 31 0.34 3.79 11.68
C ALA A 31 1.59 2.96 12.02
N GLU A 32 1.49 2.05 12.98
CA GLU A 32 2.58 1.14 13.36
C GLU A 32 2.74 -0.07 12.41
N THR A 33 1.85 -0.22 11.42
CA THR A 33 1.91 -1.34 10.49
C THR A 33 3.16 -1.27 9.61
N LYS A 34 3.95 -2.34 9.66
CA LYS A 34 5.10 -2.58 8.77
C LYS A 34 5.06 -4.03 8.30
N GLY A 35 5.29 -4.26 7.02
CA GLY A 35 5.44 -5.63 6.49
C GLY A 35 4.13 -6.40 6.30
N PHE A 36 2.97 -5.74 6.29
CA PHE A 36 1.69 -6.45 6.16
C PHE A 36 1.55 -7.07 4.76
N GLN A 37 1.33 -8.39 4.71
CA GLN A 37 1.27 -9.14 3.46
C GLN A 37 -0.13 -9.05 2.82
N GLY A 38 -0.31 -8.06 1.95
CA GLY A 38 -1.51 -7.93 1.11
C GLY A 38 -1.39 -8.72 -0.21
N ILE A 39 -2.52 -8.85 -0.91
CA ILE A 39 -2.57 -9.47 -2.25
C ILE A 39 -1.82 -8.60 -3.27
N THR A 40 -1.84 -7.28 -3.09
CA THR A 40 -1.07 -6.34 -3.92
C THR A 40 0.39 -6.20 -3.51
N GLY A 41 0.86 -7.03 -2.57
CA GLY A 41 2.20 -7.00 -2.02
C GLY A 41 2.25 -6.44 -0.60
N GLU A 42 3.47 -6.20 -0.12
CA GLU A 42 3.74 -5.71 1.22
C GLU A 42 3.18 -4.29 1.43
N ILE A 43 2.62 -4.04 2.61
CA ILE A 43 2.10 -2.74 3.03
C ILE A 43 2.88 -2.26 4.25
N THR A 44 3.57 -1.15 4.07
CA THR A 44 4.27 -0.37 5.10
C THR A 44 3.92 1.09 4.88
N PHE A 45 3.62 1.83 5.95
CA PHE A 45 3.27 3.25 5.87
C PHE A 45 4.46 4.16 6.17
N ASP A 46 4.51 5.32 5.50
CA ASP A 46 5.37 6.44 5.89
C ASP A 46 4.78 7.23 7.08
N GLU A 47 5.49 8.26 7.53
CA GLU A 47 5.07 9.10 8.66
C GLU A 47 3.77 9.88 8.41
N LEU A 48 3.39 10.05 7.15
CA LEU A 48 2.16 10.74 6.74
C LEU A 48 0.98 9.77 6.57
N GLY A 49 1.21 8.46 6.75
CA GLY A 49 0.20 7.42 6.54
C GLY A 49 0.01 7.02 5.09
N ASN A 50 0.97 7.34 4.20
CA ASN A 50 0.96 6.86 2.82
C ASN A 50 1.60 5.47 2.72
N PRO A 51 1.00 4.52 1.98
CA PRO A 51 1.61 3.23 1.76
C PRO A 51 2.82 3.35 0.83
N ILE A 52 3.97 2.88 1.27
CA ILE A 52 5.19 2.79 0.46
C ILE A 52 5.04 1.59 -0.47
N LYS A 53 4.61 1.85 -1.71
CA LYS A 53 4.39 0.82 -2.74
C LYS A 53 4.99 1.23 -4.07
N PRO A 54 5.41 0.25 -4.89
CA PRO A 54 5.90 0.55 -6.22
C PRO A 54 4.76 1.06 -7.11
N VAL A 55 5.05 2.09 -7.91
CA VAL A 55 4.19 2.54 -8.99
C VAL A 55 4.50 1.70 -10.23
N ILE A 56 3.45 1.23 -10.89
CA ILE A 56 3.55 0.42 -12.11
C ILE A 56 3.41 1.35 -13.32
N ILE A 57 4.44 1.42 -14.15
CA ILE A 57 4.41 2.07 -15.45
C ILE A 57 3.95 1.04 -16.49
N MET A 58 2.87 1.36 -17.20
CA MET A 58 2.35 0.55 -18.29
C MET A 58 2.64 1.23 -19.63
N ARG A 59 3.05 0.45 -20.63
CA ARG A 59 3.22 0.93 -22.01
C ARG A 59 1.96 0.66 -22.80
N MET A 60 1.48 1.67 -23.52
CA MET A 60 0.39 1.54 -24.49
C MET A 60 0.98 1.39 -25.89
N PHE A 61 0.70 0.29 -26.57
CA PHE A 61 1.07 0.09 -27.97
C PHE A 61 -0.09 -0.52 -28.74
N GLN A 62 -0.52 0.15 -29.83
CA GLN A 62 -1.65 -0.28 -30.66
C GLN A 62 -2.92 -0.61 -29.85
N GLY A 63 -3.24 0.24 -28.86
CA GLY A 63 -4.43 0.06 -28.01
C GLY A 63 -4.32 -1.06 -26.96
N LYS A 64 -3.18 -1.75 -26.85
CA LYS A 64 -2.93 -2.75 -25.82
C LYS A 64 -1.99 -2.21 -24.75
N ALA A 65 -2.38 -2.40 -23.49
CA ALA A 65 -1.55 -2.11 -22.34
C ALA A 65 -0.64 -3.30 -22.05
N SER A 66 0.66 -3.07 -21.91
CA SER A 66 1.62 -4.06 -21.40
C SER A 66 2.38 -3.50 -20.20
N TYR A 67 2.74 -4.39 -19.27
CA TYR A 67 3.66 -4.05 -18.19
C TYR A 67 4.99 -3.58 -18.78
N TYR A 68 5.53 -2.46 -18.26
CA TYR A 68 6.84 -1.96 -18.65
C TYR A 68 7.82 -2.07 -17.50
N GLN A 69 7.57 -1.35 -16.39
CA GLN A 69 8.46 -1.34 -15.23
C GLN A 69 7.70 -0.94 -13.97
N SER A 70 8.24 -1.30 -12.80
CA SER A 70 7.81 -0.84 -11.48
C SER A 70 8.92 0.00 -10.85
N LEU A 71 8.56 1.11 -10.20
CA LEU A 71 9.49 2.01 -9.51
C LEU A 71 9.02 2.28 -8.08
N LEU A 72 9.92 2.31 -7.11
CA LEU A 72 9.59 2.70 -5.73
C LEU A 72 9.76 4.22 -5.57
N PRO A 73 8.93 4.90 -4.76
CA PRO A 73 9.27 6.25 -4.30
C PRO A 73 10.58 6.19 -3.50
N PRO A 74 11.56 7.09 -3.71
CA PRO A 74 11.54 8.36 -4.43
C PRO A 74 12.23 8.35 -5.82
N ASP A 75 12.32 7.20 -6.50
CA ASP A 75 13.00 7.05 -7.81
C ASP A 75 12.36 7.89 -8.95
N PHE A 76 11.31 8.68 -8.63
CA PHE A 76 10.60 9.58 -9.53
C PHE A 76 11.35 10.86 -9.90
N ILE A 77 12.57 11.09 -9.40
CA ILE A 77 13.42 12.18 -9.89
C ILE A 77 14.00 11.77 -11.26
N ILE A 78 13.15 11.90 -12.27
CA ILE A 78 13.43 12.22 -13.68
C ILE A 78 14.87 11.91 -14.11
N THR A 79 15.12 10.70 -14.61
CA THR A 79 16.14 10.56 -15.66
C THR A 79 15.54 11.16 -16.93
N GLU A 80 16.06 12.34 -17.29
CA GLU A 80 15.88 12.98 -18.62
C GLU A 80 16.30 12.06 -19.77
#